data_AF-A0AAP7BWS4-F1
#
_entry.id   AF-A0AAP7BWS4-F1
#
_cell.length_a   1.000
_cell.length_b   1.000
_cell.length_c   1.000
_cell.angle_alpha   90.00
_cell.angle_beta   90.00
_cell.angle_gamma   90.00
#
_symmetry.space_group_name_H-M   'P 1'
#
loop_
_entity.id
_entity.type
_entity.pdbx_description
1 polymer ?
#
loop_
_entity_poly.entity_id
_entity_poly.type
_entity_poly.pdbx_seq_one_letter_code
_entity_poly.pdbx_strand_id
1 'polypeptide(L)'
;MGRSGNIGWGISNYFGLPNRKKKLLTKEFLTDFRDEIIRLDRENNAKCGDPREMNYEKEDYTTFYGQIEGTRLFYKALKNACKKHNLTKAIYEYAQNMEWYDGDCFDDDLVMEMVHKGVIEYNSGYLRELMESEDYDEEDDDTYKYKLIEKYKGYNVVECDKWLSDKESLEEIYKNKKNVEIIWLD
;
A
#
# COMPACT_ATOMS: atom_id res chain seq x y z
N MET A 1 -12.80 -13.36 -32.73
CA MET A 1 -11.65 -12.64 -33.33
C MET A 1 -10.99 -11.85 -32.22
N GLY A 2 -9.68 -12.08 -32.04
CA GLY A 2 -8.93 -11.68 -30.86
C GLY A 2 -8.75 -10.17 -30.72
N ARG A 3 -8.81 -9.68 -29.48
CA ARG A 3 -8.29 -8.35 -29.13
C ARG A 3 -6.79 -8.50 -28.89
N SER A 4 -6.01 -8.48 -29.97
CA SER A 4 -4.59 -8.16 -29.89
C SER A 4 -4.45 -6.64 -29.85
N GLY A 5 -4.19 -6.11 -28.66
CA GLY A 5 -3.89 -4.70 -28.45
C GLY A 5 -2.66 -4.58 -27.56
N ASN A 6 -1.48 -4.72 -28.15
CA ASN A 6 -0.22 -4.29 -27.52
C ASN A 6 -0.11 -2.78 -27.70
N ILE A 7 -0.67 -2.00 -26.77
CA ILE A 7 -0.39 -0.56 -26.67
C ILE A 7 -0.28 -0.21 -25.18
N GLY A 8 0.95 -0.12 -24.68
CA GLY A 8 1.23 0.39 -23.33
C GLY A 8 2.57 -0.12 -22.81
N TRP A 9 3.62 0.71 -22.91
CA TRP A 9 4.87 0.80 -22.13
C TRP A 9 5.45 -0.39 -21.31
N GLY A 10 5.17 -1.65 -21.64
CA GLY A 10 5.63 -2.78 -20.83
C GLY A 10 4.98 -2.85 -19.44
N ILE A 11 3.90 -2.09 -19.23
CA ILE A 11 3.07 -2.13 -18.02
C ILE A 11 2.00 -3.18 -18.32
N SER A 12 1.90 -4.18 -17.45
CA SER A 12 1.08 -5.37 -17.55
C SER A 12 -0.30 -5.24 -18.21
N ASN A 13 -0.79 -6.34 -18.79
CA ASN A 13 -2.15 -6.46 -19.35
C ASN A 13 -3.27 -6.42 -18.29
N TYR A 14 -2.96 -6.25 -17.01
CA TYR A 14 -3.89 -6.44 -15.89
C TYR A 14 -4.16 -5.14 -15.11
N PHE A 15 -5.03 -4.28 -15.61
CA PHE A 15 -5.45 -3.05 -14.91
C PHE A 15 -6.40 -3.28 -13.70
N GLY A 16 -6.29 -4.40 -12.97
CA GLY A 16 -7.18 -4.75 -11.85
C GLY A 16 -8.19 -5.88 -12.15
N LEU A 17 -9.40 -5.78 -11.58
CA LEU A 17 -10.40 -6.84 -11.49
C LEU A 17 -11.43 -6.72 -12.65
N PRO A 18 -11.41 -7.62 -13.66
CA PRO A 18 -12.29 -7.51 -14.82
C PRO A 18 -13.76 -7.72 -14.43
N ASN A 19 -14.69 -7.06 -15.12
CA ASN A 19 -16.14 -7.16 -14.86
C ASN A 19 -16.67 -8.60 -14.71
N ARG A 20 -16.13 -9.56 -15.49
CA ARG A 20 -16.52 -10.97 -15.39
C ARG A 20 -16.17 -11.60 -14.03
N LYS A 21 -15.08 -11.14 -13.40
CA LYS A 21 -14.64 -11.59 -12.07
C LYS A 21 -15.33 -10.81 -10.97
N LYS A 22 -15.59 -9.51 -11.13
CA LYS A 22 -16.44 -8.72 -10.20
C LYS A 22 -17.81 -9.35 -9.96
N LYS A 23 -18.40 -9.96 -11.01
CA LYS A 23 -19.64 -10.74 -10.91
C LYS A 23 -19.56 -12.00 -10.04
N LEU A 24 -18.37 -12.57 -9.87
CA LEU A 24 -18.15 -13.74 -8.99
C LEU A 24 -18.03 -13.34 -7.53
N LEU A 25 -17.69 -12.07 -7.26
CA LEU A 25 -17.62 -11.51 -5.91
C LEU A 25 -19.06 -11.24 -5.45
N THR A 26 -19.74 -12.25 -4.91
CA THR A 26 -21.07 -12.06 -4.33
C THR A 26 -20.95 -11.33 -2.99
N LYS A 27 -22.07 -10.75 -2.51
CA LYS A 27 -22.10 -10.16 -1.16
C LYS A 27 -21.66 -11.17 -0.10
N GLU A 28 -22.14 -12.41 -0.20
CA GLU A 28 -21.78 -13.51 0.69
C GLU A 28 -20.27 -13.83 0.66
N PHE A 29 -19.67 -13.93 -0.53
CA PHE A 29 -18.22 -14.12 -0.66
C PHE A 29 -17.43 -13.00 0.01
N LEU A 30 -17.85 -11.76 -0.20
CA LEU A 30 -17.18 -10.59 0.34
C LEU A 30 -17.34 -10.46 1.86
N THR A 31 -18.50 -10.84 2.40
CA THR A 31 -18.70 -10.95 3.86
C THR A 31 -17.79 -12.03 4.45
N ASP A 32 -17.72 -13.22 3.83
CA ASP A 32 -16.83 -14.28 4.31
C ASP A 32 -15.35 -13.90 4.22
N PHE A 33 -14.97 -13.14 3.19
CA PHE A 33 -13.63 -12.61 3.05
C PHE A 33 -13.28 -11.62 4.17
N ARG A 34 -14.19 -10.69 4.46
CA ARG A 34 -14.08 -9.76 5.60
C ARG A 34 -13.90 -10.49 6.92
N ASP A 35 -14.76 -11.47 7.19
CA ASP A 35 -14.75 -12.20 8.45
C ASP A 35 -13.47 -13.05 8.58
N GLU A 36 -12.92 -13.55 7.47
CA GLU A 36 -11.62 -14.23 7.46
C GLU A 36 -10.46 -13.28 7.79
N ILE A 37 -10.49 -12.02 7.35
CA ILE A 37 -9.50 -11.00 7.74
C ILE A 37 -9.58 -10.78 9.25
N ILE A 38 -10.77 -10.46 9.77
CA ILE A 38 -11.01 -10.20 11.20
C ILE A 38 -10.57 -11.38 12.06
N ARG A 39 -10.89 -12.62 11.63
CA ARG A 39 -10.47 -13.84 12.32
C ARG A 39 -8.96 -13.97 12.37
N LEU A 40 -8.28 -13.77 11.24
CA LEU A 40 -6.82 -13.89 11.14
C LEU A 40 -6.09 -12.80 11.93
N ASP A 41 -6.63 -11.58 11.96
CA ASP A 41 -6.06 -10.47 12.73
C ASP A 41 -6.12 -10.76 14.23
N ARG A 42 -7.30 -11.13 14.75
CA ARG A 42 -7.49 -11.56 16.15
C ARG A 42 -6.55 -12.71 16.53
N GLU A 43 -6.38 -13.69 15.66
CA GLU A 43 -5.45 -14.81 15.87
C GLU A 43 -3.97 -14.37 15.90
N ASN A 44 -3.58 -13.37 15.11
CA ASN A 44 -2.22 -12.85 15.09
C ASN A 44 -1.95 -11.98 16.32
N ASN A 45 -2.88 -11.09 16.70
CA ASN A 45 -2.73 -10.22 17.86
C ASN A 45 -2.65 -11.03 19.16
N ALA A 46 -3.47 -12.07 19.29
CA ALA A 46 -3.41 -12.99 20.42
C ALA A 46 -2.04 -13.72 20.56
N LYS A 47 -1.35 -13.97 19.45
CA LYS A 47 -0.01 -14.63 19.46
C LYS A 47 1.12 -13.66 19.78
N CYS A 48 1.02 -12.43 19.29
CA CYS A 48 2.07 -11.43 19.45
C CYS A 48 1.94 -10.63 20.76
N GLY A 49 0.81 -10.79 21.48
CA GLY A 49 0.54 -10.02 22.70
C GLY A 49 0.34 -8.52 22.41
N ASP A 50 -0.08 -8.17 21.18
CA ASP A 50 -0.37 -6.78 20.83
C ASP A 50 -1.71 -6.38 21.50
N PRO A 51 -1.72 -5.39 22.39
CA PRO A 51 -2.93 -4.98 23.12
C PRO A 51 -3.93 -4.20 22.25
N ARG A 52 -3.58 -3.87 21.00
CA ARG A 52 -4.44 -3.11 20.09
C ARG A 52 -5.46 -4.03 19.42
N GLU A 53 -6.51 -4.38 20.17
CA GLU A 53 -7.68 -5.03 19.56
C GLU A 53 -8.40 -4.02 18.66
N MET A 54 -8.39 -4.28 17.35
CA MET A 54 -9.07 -3.44 16.38
C MET A 54 -10.59 -3.57 16.54
N ASN A 55 -11.28 -2.43 16.51
CA ASN A 55 -12.75 -2.41 16.54
C ASN A 55 -13.29 -2.54 15.10
N TYR A 56 -13.99 -3.65 14.85
CA TYR A 56 -14.58 -3.98 13.55
C TYR A 56 -16.09 -3.71 13.45
N GLU A 57 -16.69 -3.02 14.42
CA GLU A 57 -18.14 -2.71 14.42
C GLU A 57 -18.53 -1.63 13.41
N LYS A 58 -17.58 -0.79 12.98
CA LYS A 58 -17.81 0.34 12.06
C LYS A 58 -16.70 0.46 11.00
N GLU A 59 -16.44 -0.63 10.29
CA GLU A 59 -15.48 -0.60 9.20
C GLU A 59 -16.03 0.15 7.97
N ASP A 60 -15.21 1.06 7.48
CA ASP A 60 -15.37 1.73 6.21
C ASP A 60 -14.23 1.37 5.24
N TYR A 61 -14.35 1.82 4.00
CA TYR A 61 -13.33 1.62 2.98
C TYR A 61 -11.91 1.94 3.49
N THR A 62 -11.71 3.11 4.10
CA THR A 62 -10.38 3.61 4.47
C THR A 62 -9.77 2.78 5.59
N THR A 63 -10.53 2.59 6.66
CA THR A 63 -10.13 1.81 7.83
C THR A 63 -9.83 0.37 7.43
N PHE A 64 -10.71 -0.26 6.65
CA PHE A 64 -10.55 -1.63 6.23
C PHE A 64 -9.39 -1.83 5.25
N TYR A 65 -9.26 -0.95 4.25
CA TYR A 65 -8.17 -1.01 3.26
C TYR A 65 -6.81 -0.75 3.90
N GLY A 66 -6.67 0.27 4.75
CA GLY A 66 -5.42 0.55 5.48
C GLY A 66 -5.03 -0.60 6.43
N GLN A 67 -6.01 -1.26 7.05
CA GLN A 67 -5.77 -2.46 7.89
C GLN A 67 -5.35 -3.67 7.04
N ILE A 68 -5.92 -3.83 5.85
CA ILE A 68 -5.56 -4.88 4.90
C ILE A 68 -4.11 -4.73 4.43
N GLU A 69 -3.70 -3.54 4.03
CA GLU A 69 -2.34 -3.28 3.53
C GLU A 69 -1.29 -3.48 4.63
N GLY A 70 -1.59 -3.06 5.86
CA GLY A 70 -0.66 -3.15 7.00
C GLY A 70 -0.44 -4.55 7.57
N THR A 71 -1.37 -5.49 7.40
CA THR A 71 -1.38 -6.76 8.17
C THR A 71 -0.76 -7.96 7.45
N ARG A 72 -0.46 -7.87 6.15
CA ARG A 72 -0.04 -9.02 5.30
C ARG A 72 -1.03 -10.20 5.31
N LEU A 73 -2.26 -10.01 5.81
CA LEU A 73 -3.27 -11.06 5.98
C LEU A 73 -4.16 -11.26 4.75
N PHE A 74 -4.20 -10.26 3.87
CA PHE A 74 -5.09 -10.17 2.72
C PHE A 74 -5.13 -11.45 1.87
N TYR A 75 -4.00 -11.85 1.31
CA TYR A 75 -3.95 -13.01 0.41
C TYR A 75 -4.25 -14.33 1.12
N LYS A 76 -4.01 -14.43 2.43
CA LYS A 76 -4.38 -15.60 3.22
C LYS A 76 -5.89 -15.68 3.44
N ALA A 77 -6.53 -14.56 3.82
CA ALA A 77 -7.97 -14.46 3.94
C ALA A 77 -8.65 -14.72 2.58
N LEU A 78 -8.12 -14.11 1.51
CA LEU A 78 -8.64 -14.26 0.15
C LEU A 78 -8.60 -15.72 -0.29
N LYS A 79 -7.51 -16.42 -0.02
CA LYS A 79 -7.38 -17.86 -0.31
C LYS A 79 -8.43 -18.69 0.42
N ASN A 80 -8.68 -18.40 1.69
CA ASN A 80 -9.64 -19.14 2.51
C ASN A 80 -11.08 -18.91 2.03
N ALA A 81 -11.47 -17.65 1.83
CA ALA A 81 -12.77 -17.31 1.27
C ALA A 81 -12.96 -17.91 -0.12
N CYS A 82 -11.94 -17.84 -0.98
CA CYS A 82 -11.99 -18.45 -2.31
C CYS A 82 -12.15 -19.98 -2.25
N LYS A 83 -11.56 -20.67 -1.28
CA LYS A 83 -11.78 -22.11 -1.10
C LYS A 83 -13.23 -22.41 -0.71
N LYS A 84 -13.79 -21.64 0.23
CA LYS A 84 -15.18 -21.80 0.69
C LYS A 84 -16.18 -21.62 -0.45
N HIS A 85 -15.92 -20.67 -1.35
CA HIS A 85 -16.80 -20.33 -2.48
C HIS A 85 -16.45 -20.99 -3.81
N ASN A 86 -15.47 -21.90 -3.83
CA ASN A 86 -14.97 -22.54 -5.06
C ASN A 86 -14.49 -21.52 -6.14
N LEU A 87 -13.85 -20.44 -5.69
CA LEU A 87 -13.31 -19.35 -6.52
C LEU A 87 -11.77 -19.32 -6.54
N THR A 88 -11.08 -20.31 -5.95
CA THR A 88 -9.60 -20.32 -5.85
C THR A 88 -8.91 -20.05 -7.18
N LYS A 89 -9.29 -20.78 -8.23
CA LYS A 89 -8.70 -20.58 -9.57
C LYS A 89 -9.12 -19.26 -10.22
N ALA A 90 -10.37 -18.86 -9.99
CA ALA A 90 -10.95 -17.71 -10.68
C ALA A 90 -10.49 -16.37 -10.09
N ILE A 91 -10.23 -16.31 -8.79
CA ILE A 91 -9.94 -15.07 -8.06
C ILE A 91 -8.55 -15.12 -7.42
N TYR A 92 -8.30 -16.06 -6.51
CA TYR A 92 -7.03 -16.12 -5.78
C TYR A 92 -5.83 -16.38 -6.68
N GLU A 93 -5.85 -17.42 -7.51
CA GLU A 93 -4.75 -17.69 -8.46
C GLU A 93 -4.64 -16.59 -9.52
N TYR A 94 -5.74 -15.93 -9.85
CA TYR A 94 -5.70 -14.78 -10.76
C TYR A 94 -4.90 -13.63 -10.16
N ALA A 95 -5.16 -13.27 -8.90
CA ALA A 95 -4.43 -12.24 -8.18
C ALA A 95 -2.95 -12.61 -7.97
N GLN A 96 -2.65 -13.88 -7.65
CA GLN A 96 -1.26 -14.34 -7.44
C GLN A 96 -0.39 -14.35 -8.72
N ASN A 97 -1.00 -14.24 -9.90
CA ASN A 97 -0.29 -14.17 -11.18
C ASN A 97 -0.13 -12.73 -11.69
N MET A 98 -0.48 -11.72 -10.89
CA MET A 98 -0.34 -10.31 -11.22
C MET A 98 1.05 -9.79 -10.86
N GLU A 99 1.51 -8.78 -11.59
CA GLU A 99 2.65 -7.97 -11.15
C GLU A 99 2.24 -7.11 -9.96
N TRP A 100 3.23 -6.65 -9.17
CA TRP A 100 2.97 -5.95 -7.91
C TRP A 100 1.99 -4.76 -8.07
N TYR A 101 2.18 -3.93 -9.10
CA TYR A 101 1.33 -2.77 -9.37
C TYR A 101 -0.13 -3.14 -9.70
N ASP A 102 -0.33 -4.21 -10.46
CA ASP A 102 -1.67 -4.71 -10.77
C ASP A 102 -2.33 -5.39 -9.57
N GLY A 103 -1.51 -5.98 -8.69
CA GLY A 103 -1.93 -6.56 -7.42
C GLY A 103 -2.56 -5.48 -6.54
N ASP A 104 -1.89 -4.34 -6.39
CA ASP A 104 -2.44 -3.20 -5.64
C ASP A 104 -3.76 -2.72 -6.25
N CYS A 105 -3.85 -2.63 -7.59
CA CYS A 105 -5.10 -2.28 -8.27
C CYS A 105 -6.21 -3.33 -8.06
N PHE A 106 -5.86 -4.61 -7.97
CA PHE A 106 -6.81 -5.70 -7.70
C PHE A 106 -7.32 -5.64 -6.26
N ASP A 107 -6.44 -5.32 -5.30
CA ASP A 107 -6.78 -5.23 -3.88
C ASP A 107 -7.78 -4.08 -3.66
N ASP A 108 -7.53 -2.90 -4.24
CA ASP A 108 -8.45 -1.73 -4.26
C ASP A 108 -9.81 -2.11 -4.87
N ASP A 109 -9.82 -2.69 -6.07
CA ASP A 109 -11.04 -3.11 -6.75
C ASP A 109 -11.87 -4.11 -5.92
N LEU A 110 -11.21 -5.01 -5.19
CA LEU A 110 -11.87 -6.01 -4.38
C LEU A 110 -12.55 -5.37 -3.17
N VAL A 111 -11.90 -4.43 -2.49
CA VAL A 111 -12.48 -3.70 -1.35
C VAL A 111 -13.57 -2.73 -1.82
N MET A 112 -13.41 -2.09 -2.99
CA MET A 112 -14.48 -1.28 -3.60
C MET A 112 -15.72 -2.11 -3.95
N GLU A 113 -15.57 -3.37 -4.34
CA GLU A 113 -16.72 -4.26 -4.53
C GLU A 113 -17.44 -4.59 -3.21
N MET A 114 -16.75 -4.55 -2.06
CA MET A 114 -17.37 -4.70 -0.73
C MET A 114 -18.26 -3.50 -0.42
N VAL A 115 -17.78 -2.30 -0.73
CA VAL A 115 -18.56 -1.06 -0.65
C VAL A 115 -19.80 -1.14 -1.56
N HIS A 116 -19.61 -1.46 -2.85
CA HIS A 116 -20.70 -1.51 -3.82
C HIS A 116 -21.81 -2.52 -3.45
N LYS A 117 -21.47 -3.57 -2.71
CA LYS A 117 -22.43 -4.59 -2.24
C LYS A 117 -22.92 -4.35 -0.80
N GLY A 118 -22.50 -3.25 -0.18
CA GLY A 118 -22.88 -2.87 1.19
C GLY A 118 -22.45 -3.90 2.22
N VAL A 119 -21.22 -4.41 2.08
CA VAL A 119 -20.53 -5.21 3.11
C VAL A 119 -19.83 -4.28 4.10
N ILE A 120 -19.25 -3.19 3.60
CA ILE A 120 -18.68 -2.08 4.37
C ILE A 120 -19.20 -0.75 3.80
N GLU A 121 -19.06 0.33 4.55
CA GLU A 121 -19.48 1.66 4.09
C GLU A 121 -18.36 2.37 3.30
N TYR A 122 -18.75 3.22 2.35
CA TYR A 122 -17.84 4.23 1.82
C TYR A 122 -17.87 5.43 2.76
N ASN A 123 -17.11 5.36 3.86
CA ASN A 123 -16.94 6.50 4.74
C ASN A 123 -15.48 6.97 4.62
N SER A 124 -15.32 8.19 4.11
CA SER A 124 -14.04 8.89 4.06
C SER A 124 -13.80 9.70 5.34
N GLY A 125 -14.69 9.60 6.34
CA GLY A 125 -14.62 10.35 7.59
C GLY A 125 -13.33 10.10 8.35
N TYR A 126 -12.85 8.84 8.38
CA TYR A 126 -11.54 8.53 8.98
C TYR A 126 -10.37 9.07 8.16
N LEU A 127 -10.43 9.05 6.82
CA LEU A 127 -9.39 9.69 5.99
C LEU A 127 -9.39 11.21 6.21
N ARG A 128 -10.57 11.81 6.32
CA ARG A 128 -10.73 13.23 6.60
C ARG A 128 -10.23 13.56 8.01
N GLU A 129 -10.56 12.76 9.01
CA GLU A 129 -10.03 12.89 10.37
C GLU A 129 -8.52 12.63 10.43
N LEU A 130 -7.96 11.69 9.66
CA LEU A 130 -6.51 11.52 9.50
C LEU A 130 -5.88 12.74 8.83
N MET A 131 -6.45 13.26 7.74
CA MET A 131 -5.96 14.47 7.07
C MET A 131 -6.21 15.77 7.87
N GLU A 132 -7.15 15.75 8.83
CA GLU A 132 -7.47 16.87 9.73
C GLU A 132 -6.75 16.73 11.10
N SER A 133 -6.22 15.55 11.44
CA SER A 133 -5.49 15.26 12.70
C SER A 133 -4.00 15.04 12.51
N GLU A 134 -3.60 14.58 11.33
CA GLU A 134 -2.35 14.97 10.74
C GLU A 134 -2.57 16.42 10.30
N ASP A 135 -2.29 17.34 11.21
CA ASP A 135 -1.43 18.44 10.79
C ASP A 135 -0.21 17.76 10.12
N TYR A 136 -0.33 17.45 8.81
CA TYR A 136 0.75 17.70 7.88
C TYR A 136 0.94 19.21 7.84
N ASP A 137 1.26 19.75 9.00
CA ASP A 137 2.31 20.70 9.11
C ASP A 137 3.49 20.06 8.36
N GLU A 138 3.60 20.41 7.08
CA GLU A 138 4.91 20.80 6.55
C GLU A 138 5.44 22.03 7.34
N GLU A 139 5.22 22.12 8.66
CA GLU A 139 6.05 22.93 9.53
C GLU A 139 7.40 22.25 9.46
N ASP A 140 8.35 22.96 8.85
CA ASP A 140 9.77 22.99 9.16
C ASP A 140 10.23 21.96 10.21
N ASP A 141 10.10 20.66 9.90
CA ASP A 141 10.89 19.62 10.53
C ASP A 141 12.32 20.13 10.35
N ASP A 142 13.06 20.31 11.45
CA ASP A 142 14.41 20.88 11.56
C ASP A 142 15.37 20.17 10.58
N THR A 143 15.20 20.47 9.30
CA THR A 143 15.77 19.73 8.18
C THR A 143 16.93 20.54 7.68
N TYR A 144 18.10 19.93 7.73
CA TYR A 144 19.28 20.58 7.23
C TYR A 144 19.26 20.52 5.71
N LYS A 145 19.04 21.67 5.08
CA LYS A 145 19.21 21.83 3.64
C LYS A 145 20.69 21.70 3.32
N TYR A 146 21.03 20.91 2.32
CA TYR A 146 22.42 20.76 1.90
C TYR A 146 22.54 20.67 0.39
N LYS A 147 23.74 20.99 -0.07
CA LYS A 147 24.18 20.85 -1.45
C LYS A 147 25.31 19.82 -1.47
N LEU A 148 25.09 18.74 -2.20
CA LEU A 148 26.08 17.69 -2.43
C LEU A 148 26.76 17.91 -3.79
N ILE A 149 28.08 17.98 -3.78
CA ILE A 149 28.90 18.15 -4.97
C ILE A 149 29.75 16.91 -5.15
N GLU A 150 29.46 16.13 -6.19
CA GLU A 150 30.30 15.02 -6.59
C GLU A 150 31.20 15.41 -7.77
N LYS A 151 32.51 15.31 -7.56
CA LYS A 151 33.54 15.77 -8.50
C LYS A 151 33.98 14.62 -9.41
N TYR A 152 33.84 14.84 -10.71
CA TYR A 152 34.32 13.94 -11.76
C TYR A 152 35.40 14.63 -12.60
N LYS A 153 36.13 13.85 -13.40
CA LYS A 153 37.14 14.41 -14.30
C LYS A 153 36.44 15.16 -15.44
N GLY A 154 36.38 16.49 -15.32
CA GLY A 154 35.86 17.40 -16.34
C GLY A 154 34.43 17.88 -16.13
N TYR A 155 33.74 17.43 -15.08
CA TYR A 155 32.41 17.93 -14.70
C TYR A 155 32.12 17.64 -13.22
N ASN A 156 31.14 18.33 -12.64
CA ASN A 156 30.63 18.07 -11.30
C ASN A 156 29.14 17.78 -11.37
N VAL A 157 28.65 16.87 -10.54
CA VAL A 157 27.22 16.68 -10.28
C VAL A 157 26.88 17.43 -9.01
N VAL A 158 25.78 18.20 -9.07
CA VAL A 158 25.30 19.02 -7.95
C VAL A 158 23.87 18.61 -7.65
N GLU A 159 23.62 18.22 -6.42
CA GLU A 159 22.30 17.85 -5.91
C GLU A 159 21.97 18.71 -4.68
N CYS A 160 20.74 19.18 -4.58
CA CYS A 160 20.25 19.94 -3.44
C CYS A 160 19.12 19.14 -2.81
N ASP A 161 19.21 18.88 -1.52
CA ASP A 161 18.27 18.02 -0.82
C ASP A 161 18.13 18.43 0.66
N LYS A 162 17.22 17.78 1.38
CA LYS A 162 16.95 17.96 2.80
C LYS A 162 17.36 16.71 3.58
N TRP A 163 17.97 16.91 4.76
CA TRP A 163 18.32 15.83 5.67
C TRP A 163 17.54 15.93 6.97
N LEU A 164 16.87 14.83 7.35
CA LEU A 164 15.93 14.75 8.48
C LEU A 164 16.59 14.40 9.82
N SER A 165 17.90 14.09 9.84
CA SER A 165 18.64 13.74 11.05
C SER A 165 19.71 14.79 11.36
N ASP A 166 20.71 14.50 12.18
CA ASP A 166 21.79 15.44 12.49
C ASP A 166 22.83 15.56 11.34
N LYS A 167 23.59 16.66 11.32
CA LYS A 167 24.63 16.90 10.29
C LYS A 167 25.72 15.82 10.26
N GLU A 168 26.11 15.30 11.44
CA GLU A 168 27.20 14.32 11.56
C GLU A 168 26.82 12.99 10.88
N SER A 169 25.55 12.59 10.98
CA SER A 169 25.05 11.37 10.34
C SER A 169 25.15 11.40 8.82
N LEU A 170 24.88 12.56 8.19
CA LEU A 170 25.07 12.72 6.75
C LEU A 170 26.56 12.75 6.39
N GLU A 171 27.37 13.47 7.16
CA GLU A 171 28.82 13.55 6.93
C GLU A 171 29.49 12.17 7.03
N GLU A 172 29.06 11.30 7.96
CA GLU A 172 29.59 9.94 8.10
C GLU A 172 29.27 9.05 6.88
N ILE A 173 28.08 9.19 6.28
CA ILE A 173 27.70 8.47 5.04
C ILE A 173 28.68 8.78 3.90
N TYR A 174 29.13 10.02 3.80
CA TYR A 174 29.98 10.50 2.72
C TYR A 174 31.47 10.59 3.07
N LYS A 175 31.86 10.35 4.32
CA LYS A 175 33.23 10.46 4.84
C LYS A 175 34.28 9.68 4.05
N ASN A 176 33.91 8.52 3.51
CA ASN A 176 34.83 7.68 2.73
C ASN A 176 34.84 8.02 1.23
N LYS A 177 33.98 8.93 0.76
CA LYS A 177 33.94 9.36 -0.64
C LYS A 177 34.87 10.56 -0.85
N LYS A 178 36.05 10.29 -1.39
CA LYS A 178 37.09 11.32 -1.66
C LYS A 178 36.69 12.38 -2.69
N ASN A 179 35.63 12.13 -3.46
CA ASN A 179 35.16 12.99 -4.53
C ASN A 179 33.86 13.72 -4.18
N VAL A 180 33.35 13.60 -2.96
CA VAL A 180 32.09 14.25 -2.53
C VAL A 180 32.38 15.37 -1.55
N GLU A 181 31.66 16.48 -1.70
CA GLU A 181 31.69 17.64 -0.82
C GLU A 181 30.24 17.99 -0.42
N ILE A 182 30.00 18.19 0.87
CA ILE A 182 28.70 18.61 1.41
C ILE A 182 28.81 20.08 1.81
N ILE A 183 27.87 20.91 1.36
CA ILE A 183 27.73 22.31 1.76
C ILE A 183 26.36 22.49 2.40
N TRP A 184 26.34 22.82 3.69
CA TRP A 184 25.10 23.15 4.40
C TRP A 184 24.55 24.50 3.95
N LEU A 185 23.24 24.58 3.74
CA LEU A 185 22.53 25.78 3.30
C LEU A 185 21.74 26.34 4.49
N ASP A 186 21.83 27.67 4.69
CA ASP A 186 21.07 28.41 5.71
C ASP A 186 19.60 28.59 5.31
#